data_AF-A0A7K2WZX9-F1
#
_entry.id   AF-A0A7K2WZX9-F1
#
_cell.length_a   1.000
_cell.length_b   1.000
_cell.length_c   1.000
_cell.angle_alpha   90.00
_cell.angle_beta   90.00
_cell.angle_gamma   90.00
#
_symmetry.space_group_name_H-M   'P 1'
#
loop_
_entity.id
_entity.type
_entity.pdbx_description
1 polymer ?
#
loop_
_entity_poly.entity_id
_entity_poly.type
_entity_poly.pdbx_seq_one_letter_code
_entity_poly.pdbx_strand_id
1 'polypeptide(L)'
;MTGPVRHRPLARWVAEATEDAGTTGRSTGTPDGGTIHQVTGRVNDGAERADARTLPLFTDGGWRRTSVRAARPGVPVVRALALHHPGRAETYLELDDYGNPVASTPAGAELVATIEELWESPPDSPETVASLGSESLELRHFLLHRLAAETDPPPRLFHTLPWDEFDTVVRSLLALLHTGPPAPPASAPLPQGPLKGQLRHWFTPAGIGLAGPLCVLEGGARRGLDSAVLSREARTLLTGLLYADHRRLPATTATLLAGLAELLAARDQLLQHSARVVAARLRNDPTTARQVSFSIRLHSELRALGRSEGRVRTHKESRRDGHFETRVWMSEGGQLKVTVRLPDVPDVPDVPDLPDVADAADVPGLPGLPGLPPALPGPRDVLAPVTLHPEGATPERYWVALRTRTDGLEGVLELRYPRGRFRIDADGPPVPFAALDSVPPERLLPSLRACSTPARRIWADRAATLPAGHSVRVALELFERERPR
;
A
#
# COMPACT_ATOMS: atom_id res chain seq x y z
N MET A 1 23.67 22.47 22.64
CA MET A 1 22.96 23.66 22.12
C MET A 1 21.95 23.17 21.11
N THR A 2 20.72 22.92 21.56
CA THR A 2 19.59 22.62 20.68
C THR A 2 19.23 23.92 19.94
N GLY A 3 19.19 23.88 18.62
CA GLY A 3 18.69 25.03 17.83
C GLY A 3 17.24 25.35 18.21
N PRO A 4 16.70 26.51 17.81
CA PRO A 4 15.31 26.84 18.05
C PRO A 4 14.41 25.73 17.49
N VAL A 5 13.51 25.23 18.35
CA VAL A 5 12.51 24.22 17.96
C VAL A 5 11.66 24.83 16.85
N ARG A 6 11.75 24.25 15.65
CA ARG A 6 10.89 24.64 14.53
C ARG A 6 9.56 23.91 14.70
N HIS A 7 8.48 24.66 14.87
CA HIS A 7 7.14 24.08 14.89
C HIS A 7 6.74 23.54 13.52
N ARG A 8 5.93 22.49 13.52
CA ARG A 8 5.60 21.70 12.33
C ARG A 8 4.08 21.59 12.17
N PRO A 9 3.44 22.43 11.33
CA PRO A 9 2.00 22.27 11.04
C PRO A 9 1.69 20.86 10.53
N LEU A 10 0.85 20.04 11.16
CA LEU A 10 0.64 18.66 10.67
C LEU A 10 -0.22 18.66 9.40
N ALA A 11 -1.23 19.52 9.38
CA ALA A 11 -2.12 19.73 8.27
C ALA A 11 -1.49 20.55 7.13
N ARG A 12 -2.00 20.33 5.91
CA ARG A 12 -1.69 21.16 4.74
C ARG A 12 -2.32 22.55 4.84
N TRP A 13 -3.41 22.67 5.59
CA TRP A 13 -4.19 23.88 5.70
C TRP A 13 -4.19 24.37 7.14
N VAL A 14 -3.92 25.66 7.27
CA VAL A 14 -4.08 26.40 8.52
C VAL A 14 -4.91 27.66 8.25
N ALA A 15 -5.59 28.15 9.27
CA ALA A 15 -6.28 29.43 9.20
C ALA A 15 -6.05 30.25 10.47
N GLU A 16 -5.88 31.55 10.31
CA GLU A 16 -5.86 32.48 11.43
C GLU A 16 -7.20 32.45 12.17
N ALA A 17 -7.14 32.53 13.49
CA ALA A 17 -8.28 32.44 14.36
C ALA A 17 -8.41 33.71 15.21
N THR A 18 -9.51 34.43 15.06
CA THR A 18 -9.80 35.64 15.85
C THR A 18 -10.70 35.31 17.02
N GLU A 19 -10.43 35.92 18.17
CA GLU A 19 -11.32 35.82 19.32
C GLU A 19 -12.69 36.43 19.02
N ASP A 20 -13.76 35.70 19.32
CA ASP A 20 -15.11 36.22 19.21
C ASP A 20 -15.41 37.15 20.39
N ALA A 21 -15.31 38.46 20.15
CA ALA A 21 -15.60 39.49 21.15
C ALA A 21 -17.03 39.42 21.72
N GLY A 22 -17.95 38.71 21.06
CA GLY A 22 -19.36 38.59 21.48
C GLY A 22 -19.65 37.46 22.47
N THR A 23 -18.72 36.51 22.68
CA THR A 23 -19.02 35.28 23.46
C THR A 23 -18.49 35.31 24.90
N THR A 24 -17.78 36.37 25.31
CA THR A 24 -17.25 36.55 26.67
C THR A 24 -18.32 36.79 27.75
N GLY A 25 -19.62 36.86 27.41
CA GLY A 25 -20.66 37.35 28.34
C GLY A 25 -21.87 36.47 28.64
N ARG A 26 -22.19 35.40 27.90
CA ARG A 26 -23.38 34.55 28.18
C ARG A 26 -23.19 33.10 27.75
N SER A 27 -22.52 32.30 28.58
CA SER A 27 -22.73 30.85 28.58
C SER A 27 -23.28 30.43 29.94
N THR A 28 -24.60 30.46 30.07
CA THR A 28 -25.29 29.75 31.14
C THR A 28 -25.21 28.26 30.85
N GLY A 29 -24.26 27.55 31.47
CA GLY A 29 -24.39 26.11 31.71
C GLY A 29 -23.38 25.16 31.05
N THR A 30 -22.26 25.61 30.49
CA THR A 30 -21.14 24.69 30.15
C THR A 30 -19.95 24.90 31.10
N PRO A 31 -19.38 23.85 31.72
CA PRO A 31 -18.36 23.99 32.76
C PRO A 31 -17.01 24.57 32.29
N ASP A 32 -16.79 24.70 30.98
CA ASP A 32 -15.49 25.01 30.39
C ASP A 32 -15.54 26.40 29.70
N GLY A 33 -15.55 27.46 30.51
CA GLY A 33 -15.79 28.87 30.13
C GLY A 33 -14.65 29.56 29.34
N GLY A 34 -14.02 28.89 28.39
CA GLY A 34 -12.95 29.48 27.55
C GLY A 34 -13.45 30.27 26.35
N THR A 35 -12.66 31.26 25.91
CA THR A 35 -12.85 32.06 24.68
C THR A 35 -13.03 31.16 23.46
N ILE A 36 -14.01 31.49 22.61
CA ILE A 36 -14.22 30.82 21.33
C ILE A 36 -13.50 31.62 20.24
N HIS A 37 -12.65 30.95 19.48
CA HIS A 37 -11.99 31.51 18.31
C HIS A 37 -12.80 31.18 17.06
N GLN A 38 -13.15 32.20 16.28
CA GLN A 38 -13.80 32.01 14.99
C GLN A 38 -12.72 31.73 13.95
N VAL A 39 -12.96 30.74 13.08
CA VAL A 39 -12.14 30.53 11.88
C VAL A 39 -12.49 31.63 10.88
N THR A 40 -11.81 32.77 11.01
CA THR A 40 -12.05 33.99 10.22
C THR A 40 -10.95 34.25 9.19
N GLY A 41 -9.80 33.61 9.35
CA GLY A 41 -8.61 33.86 8.55
C GLY A 41 -8.67 33.37 7.12
N ARG A 42 -7.77 33.94 6.31
CA ARG A 42 -7.41 33.40 5.00
C ARG A 42 -6.70 32.06 5.19
N VAL A 43 -7.10 31.02 4.47
CA VAL A 43 -6.40 29.73 4.51
C VAL A 43 -4.96 29.94 4.00
N ASN A 44 -4.00 29.45 4.78
CA ASN A 44 -2.57 29.55 4.49
C ASN A 44 -2.12 31.00 4.23
N ASP A 45 -2.59 31.95 5.04
CA ASP A 45 -2.27 33.38 4.93
C ASP A 45 -2.62 33.97 3.54
N GLY A 46 -3.68 33.44 2.92
CA GLY A 46 -4.15 33.86 1.59
C GLY A 46 -3.50 33.11 0.43
N ALA A 47 -2.52 32.25 0.69
CA ALA A 47 -1.96 31.34 -0.28
C ALA A 47 -2.66 29.98 -0.23
N GLU A 48 -3.95 29.92 -0.55
CA GLU A 48 -4.81 28.72 -0.39
C GLU A 48 -4.26 27.46 -1.09
N ARG A 49 -3.44 27.64 -2.13
CA ARG A 49 -2.78 26.56 -2.87
C ARG A 49 -1.47 26.08 -2.24
N ALA A 50 -0.86 26.89 -1.38
CA ALA A 50 0.36 26.56 -0.66
C ALA A 50 0.12 25.42 0.33
N ASP A 51 1.20 24.83 0.80
CA ASP A 51 1.19 23.82 1.84
C ASP A 51 1.68 24.48 3.13
N ALA A 52 0.84 24.50 4.18
CA ALA A 52 1.20 25.12 5.46
C ALA A 52 2.52 24.58 6.02
N ARG A 53 2.84 23.32 5.71
CA ARG A 53 4.06 22.63 6.14
C ARG A 53 5.35 23.24 5.59
N THR A 54 5.25 24.00 4.50
CA THR A 54 6.38 24.65 3.83
C THR A 54 6.38 26.17 3.99
N LEU A 55 5.38 26.74 4.69
CA LEU A 55 5.30 28.18 4.88
C LEU A 55 6.45 28.68 5.79
N PRO A 56 7.18 29.73 5.37
CA PRO A 56 8.21 30.35 6.21
C PRO A 56 7.69 30.88 7.54
N LEU A 57 6.39 31.18 7.63
CA LEU A 57 5.73 31.72 8.83
C LEU A 57 6.04 30.91 10.10
N PHE A 58 6.05 29.58 10.00
CA PHE A 58 6.23 28.67 11.13
C PHE A 58 7.69 28.31 11.42
N THR A 59 8.64 28.95 10.73
CA THR A 59 10.08 28.75 11.01
C THR A 59 10.58 29.57 12.19
N ASP A 60 9.77 30.52 12.66
CA ASP A 60 10.01 31.29 13.88
C ASP A 60 9.92 30.37 15.12
N GLY A 61 10.88 30.48 16.04
CA GLY A 61 10.88 29.71 17.29
C GLY A 61 9.88 30.22 18.34
N GLY A 62 9.16 31.30 18.05
CA GLY A 62 8.15 31.87 18.95
C GLY A 62 6.81 31.14 18.95
N TRP A 63 6.52 30.30 17.95
CA TRP A 63 5.29 29.50 17.94
C TRP A 63 5.25 28.51 19.11
N ARG A 64 4.05 28.12 19.55
CA ARG A 64 3.81 27.08 20.56
C ARG A 64 2.56 26.30 20.23
N ARG A 65 2.60 24.98 20.45
CA ARG A 65 1.41 24.14 20.32
C ARG A 65 0.43 24.44 21.44
N THR A 66 -0.85 24.52 21.10
CA THR A 66 -1.93 24.70 22.08
C THR A 66 -3.23 24.07 21.56
N SER A 67 -4.24 24.05 22.40
CA SER A 67 -5.59 23.62 22.07
C SER A 67 -6.59 24.71 22.44
N VAL A 68 -7.31 25.24 21.47
CA VAL A 68 -8.28 26.34 21.66
C VAL A 68 -9.68 25.92 21.23
N ARG A 69 -10.73 26.56 21.76
CA ARG A 69 -12.09 26.32 21.27
C ARG A 69 -12.26 27.03 19.94
N ALA A 70 -12.62 26.30 18.90
CA ALA A 70 -12.78 26.82 17.55
C ALA A 70 -14.22 26.64 17.05
N ALA A 71 -14.74 27.65 16.38
CA ALA A 71 -16.03 27.64 15.72
C ALA A 71 -15.87 27.98 14.23
N ARG A 72 -16.58 27.24 13.38
CA ARG A 72 -16.72 27.51 11.95
C ARG A 72 -18.21 27.48 11.60
N PRO A 73 -18.72 28.39 10.75
CA PRO A 73 -20.13 28.37 10.35
C PRO A 73 -20.57 26.98 9.86
N GLY A 74 -21.65 26.45 10.43
CA GLY A 74 -22.21 25.14 10.08
C GLY A 74 -21.50 23.92 10.69
N VAL A 75 -20.46 24.12 11.49
CA VAL A 75 -19.70 23.04 12.17
C VAL A 75 -19.83 23.21 13.68
N PRO A 76 -20.01 22.12 14.46
CA PRO A 76 -20.01 22.19 15.92
C PRO A 76 -18.70 22.81 16.46
N VAL A 77 -18.81 23.52 17.58
CA VAL A 77 -17.63 24.03 18.29
C VAL A 77 -16.81 22.85 18.80
N VAL A 78 -15.53 22.82 18.46
CA VAL A 78 -14.60 21.78 18.89
C VAL A 78 -13.43 22.42 19.62
N ARG A 79 -12.73 21.64 20.45
CA ARG A 79 -11.40 22.02 20.91
C ARG A 79 -10.41 21.59 19.83
N ALA A 80 -9.69 22.54 19.25
CA ALA A 80 -8.90 22.35 18.05
C ALA A 80 -7.41 22.56 18.29
N LEU A 81 -6.61 21.80 17.55
CA LEU A 81 -5.16 21.94 17.51
C LEU A 81 -4.78 23.30 16.91
N ALA A 82 -3.91 24.02 17.60
CA ALA A 82 -3.47 25.34 17.18
C ALA A 82 -1.99 25.59 17.44
N LEU A 83 -1.46 26.57 16.71
CA LEU A 83 -0.18 27.21 16.94
C LEU A 83 -0.43 28.64 17.42
N HIS A 84 0.12 29.01 18.57
CA HIS A 84 0.03 30.35 19.14
C HIS A 84 1.40 31.02 19.19
N HIS A 85 1.48 32.27 18.76
CA HIS A 85 2.69 33.08 18.83
C HIS A 85 2.52 34.24 19.83
N PRO A 86 3.02 34.12 21.07
CA PRO A 86 2.78 35.12 22.12
C PRO A 86 3.37 36.50 21.78
N GLY A 87 4.49 36.56 21.06
CA GLY A 87 5.10 37.83 20.64
C GLY A 87 4.33 38.60 19.55
N ARG A 88 3.38 37.94 18.88
CA ARG A 88 2.56 38.53 17.80
C ARG A 88 1.08 38.57 18.16
N ALA A 89 0.69 37.91 19.26
CA ALA A 89 -0.70 37.64 19.62
C ALA A 89 -1.50 36.93 18.50
N GLU A 90 -0.81 36.14 17.66
CA GLU A 90 -1.42 35.41 16.55
C GLU A 90 -1.74 33.96 16.95
N THR A 91 -2.86 33.44 16.46
CA THR A 91 -3.25 32.03 16.64
C THR A 91 -3.69 31.45 15.31
N TYR A 92 -3.10 30.33 14.92
CA TYR A 92 -3.44 29.58 13.71
C TYR A 92 -3.99 28.22 14.08
N LEU A 93 -5.15 27.89 13.53
CA LEU A 93 -5.80 26.58 13.67
C LEU A 93 -5.35 25.65 12.55
N GLU A 94 -5.07 24.39 12.88
CA GLU A 94 -4.88 23.35 11.87
C GLU A 94 -6.24 22.86 11.36
N LEU A 95 -6.35 22.68 10.04
CA LEU A 95 -7.60 22.29 9.37
C LEU A 95 -7.47 20.93 8.69
N ASP A 96 -8.55 20.14 8.72
CA ASP A 96 -8.65 18.86 8.02
C ASP A 96 -8.78 19.03 6.50
N ASP A 97 -8.88 17.91 5.76
CA ASP A 97 -9.04 17.89 4.30
C ASP A 97 -10.38 18.50 3.80
N TYR A 98 -11.28 18.87 4.72
CA TYR A 98 -12.55 19.57 4.47
C TYR A 98 -12.54 21.02 4.99
N GLY A 99 -11.39 21.48 5.51
CA GLY A 99 -11.21 22.81 6.07
C GLY A 99 -11.79 23.01 7.48
N ASN A 100 -12.18 21.93 8.18
CA ASN A 100 -12.68 22.02 9.55
C ASN A 100 -11.53 21.97 10.55
N PRO A 101 -11.66 22.62 11.73
CA PRO A 101 -10.62 22.55 12.75
C PRO A 101 -10.32 21.11 13.19
N VAL A 102 -9.05 20.74 13.22
CA VAL A 102 -8.60 19.41 13.68
C VAL A 102 -8.80 19.32 15.19
N ALA A 103 -9.69 18.46 15.65
CA ALA A 103 -10.00 18.32 17.07
C ALA A 103 -8.80 17.79 17.87
N SER A 104 -8.50 18.40 19.01
CA SER A 104 -7.45 17.95 19.94
C SER A 104 -7.71 18.43 21.36
N THR A 105 -7.44 17.57 22.34
CA THR A 105 -7.48 17.95 23.76
C THR A 105 -6.25 18.79 24.15
N PRO A 106 -6.21 19.47 25.31
CA PRO A 106 -5.01 20.14 25.80
C PRO A 106 -3.83 19.17 25.96
N ALA A 107 -4.08 17.99 26.53
CA ALA A 107 -3.07 16.93 26.66
C ALA A 107 -2.60 16.43 25.28
N GLY A 108 -3.49 16.35 24.29
CA GLY A 108 -3.16 16.02 22.92
C GLY A 108 -2.22 17.05 22.27
N ALA A 109 -2.48 18.35 22.47
CA ALA A 109 -1.61 19.41 21.98
C ALA A 109 -0.22 19.39 22.63
N GLU A 110 -0.14 19.14 23.95
CA GLU A 110 1.12 18.96 24.68
C GLU A 110 1.89 17.72 24.22
N LEU A 111 1.19 16.61 23.99
CA LEU A 111 1.79 15.38 23.46
C LEU A 111 2.38 15.63 22.06
N VAL A 112 1.66 16.33 21.20
CA VAL A 112 2.14 16.69 19.87
C VAL A 112 3.36 17.61 19.95
N ALA A 113 3.38 18.58 20.87
CA ALA A 113 4.57 19.40 21.11
C ALA A 113 5.78 18.53 21.50
N THR A 114 5.59 17.57 22.40
CA THR A 114 6.64 16.64 22.83
C THR A 114 7.17 15.79 21.66
N ILE A 115 6.26 15.33 20.79
CA ILE A 115 6.64 14.57 19.58
C ILE A 115 7.38 15.47 18.57
N GLU A 116 6.99 16.73 18.41
CA GLU A 116 7.69 17.71 17.56
C GLU A 116 9.13 17.97 18.05
N GLU A 117 9.34 18.06 19.36
CA GLU A 117 10.67 18.22 19.96
C GLU A 117 11.56 17.00 19.72
N LEU A 118 10.98 15.80 19.71
CA LEU A 118 11.67 14.51 19.52
C LEU A 118 11.43 13.92 18.13
N TRP A 119 11.24 14.75 17.10
CA TRP A 119 10.75 14.32 15.78
C TRP A 119 11.52 13.17 15.13
N GLU A 120 12.85 13.15 15.29
CA GLU A 120 13.71 12.09 14.72
C GLU A 120 13.60 10.76 15.47
N SER A 121 13.19 10.79 16.73
CA SER A 121 13.05 9.61 17.60
C SER A 121 11.87 9.82 18.55
N PRO A 122 10.63 9.87 18.03
CA PRO A 122 9.47 10.24 18.83
C PRO A 122 9.17 9.15 19.87
N PRO A 123 8.65 9.53 21.06
CA PRO A 123 8.36 8.57 22.12
C PRO A 123 7.23 7.60 21.70
N ASP A 124 7.37 6.31 22.02
CA ASP A 124 6.39 5.26 21.74
C ASP A 124 6.06 4.40 22.98
N SER A 125 6.20 5.00 24.17
CA SER A 125 5.84 4.36 25.42
C SER A 125 4.35 3.94 25.41
N PRO A 126 3.94 2.92 26.19
CA PRO A 126 2.54 2.52 26.28
C PRO A 126 1.60 3.68 26.65
N GLU A 127 2.06 4.60 27.51
CA GLU A 127 1.32 5.80 27.91
C GLU A 127 1.17 6.79 26.75
N THR A 128 2.23 7.03 25.98
CA THR A 128 2.19 7.86 24.77
C THR A 128 1.22 7.30 23.74
N VAL A 129 1.28 5.99 23.48
CA VAL A 129 0.40 5.31 22.53
C VAL A 129 -1.06 5.38 22.99
N ALA A 130 -1.32 5.17 24.29
CA ALA A 130 -2.67 5.28 24.85
C ALA A 130 -3.23 6.71 24.78
N SER A 131 -2.41 7.70 25.12
CA SER A 131 -2.77 9.12 25.05
C SER A 131 -3.08 9.53 23.60
N LEU A 132 -2.19 9.22 22.65
CA LEU A 132 -2.43 9.48 21.22
C LEU A 132 -3.66 8.72 20.70
N GLY A 133 -3.88 7.49 21.15
CA GLY A 133 -5.04 6.67 20.79
C GLY A 133 -6.38 7.25 21.25
N SER A 134 -6.37 8.08 22.29
CA SER A 134 -7.56 8.77 22.80
C SER A 134 -7.93 10.06 22.05
N GLU A 135 -7.03 10.55 21.19
CA GLU A 135 -7.26 11.76 20.39
C GLU A 135 -8.09 11.47 19.13
N SER A 136 -8.48 12.54 18.42
CA SER A 136 -9.24 12.44 17.16
C SER A 136 -8.49 11.59 16.11
N LEU A 137 -9.25 10.96 15.21
CA LEU A 137 -8.67 10.17 14.13
C LEU A 137 -7.89 11.07 13.16
N GLU A 138 -8.38 12.28 12.94
CA GLU A 138 -7.77 13.32 12.12
C GLU A 138 -6.39 13.69 12.66
N LEU A 139 -6.26 13.97 13.97
CA LEU A 139 -4.99 14.29 14.58
C LEU A 139 -3.99 13.15 14.42
N ARG A 140 -4.41 11.93 14.76
CA ARG A 140 -3.60 10.72 14.61
C ARG A 140 -3.13 10.54 13.17
N HIS A 141 -4.04 10.69 12.21
CA HIS A 141 -3.73 10.57 10.79
C HIS A 141 -2.70 11.60 10.33
N PHE A 142 -2.93 12.89 10.58
CA PHE A 142 -2.01 13.94 10.12
C PHE A 142 -0.63 13.82 10.78
N LEU A 143 -0.59 13.51 12.08
CA LEU A 143 0.67 13.29 12.79
C LEU A 143 1.46 12.11 12.20
N LEU A 144 0.83 10.94 12.11
CA LEU A 144 1.49 9.73 11.60
C LEU A 144 1.86 9.84 10.12
N HIS A 145 1.01 10.48 9.31
CA HIS A 145 1.30 10.74 7.90
C HIS A 145 2.56 11.58 7.76
N ARG A 146 2.65 12.68 8.53
CA ARG A 146 3.79 13.59 8.47
C ARG A 146 5.06 12.95 9.02
N LEU A 147 4.98 12.24 10.14
CA LEU A 147 6.10 11.47 10.70
C LEU A 147 6.61 10.44 9.68
N ALA A 148 5.74 9.62 9.09
CA ALA A 148 6.13 8.59 8.13
C ALA A 148 6.73 9.16 6.84
N ALA A 149 6.38 10.40 6.46
CA ALA A 149 6.93 11.07 5.28
C ALA A 149 8.32 11.67 5.54
N GLU A 150 8.63 12.05 6.78
CA GLU A 150 9.85 12.78 7.14
C GLU A 150 10.87 11.91 7.88
N THR A 151 10.45 10.83 8.55
CA THR A 151 11.30 10.00 9.42
C THR A 151 10.94 8.51 9.32
N ASP A 152 11.60 7.65 10.13
CA ASP A 152 11.23 6.26 10.36
C ASP A 152 10.62 6.08 11.77
N PRO A 153 9.35 6.48 11.97
CA PRO A 153 8.74 6.50 13.29
C PRO A 153 8.57 5.09 13.88
N PRO A 154 8.62 4.96 15.23
CA PRO A 154 8.41 3.69 15.91
C PRO A 154 7.09 3.03 15.49
N PRO A 155 7.10 1.73 15.13
CA PRO A 155 5.93 1.05 14.59
C PRO A 155 4.69 1.06 15.51
N ARG A 156 4.90 1.12 16.83
CA ARG A 156 3.82 1.11 17.83
C ARG A 156 2.91 2.34 17.76
N LEU A 157 3.42 3.48 17.27
CA LEU A 157 2.59 4.67 17.08
C LEU A 157 1.47 4.44 16.04
N PHE A 158 1.67 3.56 15.06
CA PHE A 158 0.65 3.23 14.07
C PHE A 158 -0.47 2.34 14.65
N HIS A 159 -0.28 1.75 15.84
CA HIS A 159 -1.31 0.95 16.49
C HIS A 159 -2.48 1.79 17.01
N THR A 160 -2.36 3.13 16.97
CA THR A 160 -3.46 4.06 17.29
C THR A 160 -4.44 4.25 16.14
N LEU A 161 -4.19 3.71 14.95
CA LEU A 161 -5.14 3.74 13.83
C LEU A 161 -6.38 2.87 14.10
N PRO A 162 -7.51 3.05 13.37
CA PRO A 162 -8.76 2.31 13.60
C PRO A 162 -8.67 0.86 13.09
N TRP A 163 -7.85 0.04 13.74
CA TRP A 163 -7.57 -1.35 13.37
C TRP A 163 -8.75 -2.29 13.61
N ASP A 164 -9.64 -1.98 14.57
CA ASP A 164 -10.82 -2.80 14.85
C ASP A 164 -11.82 -2.79 13.67
N GLU A 165 -11.99 -1.63 13.02
CA GLU A 165 -12.79 -1.48 11.81
C GLU A 165 -12.13 -2.19 10.63
N PHE A 166 -10.81 -2.09 10.50
CA PHE A 166 -10.04 -2.83 9.49
C PHE A 166 -10.20 -4.34 9.67
N ASP A 167 -10.02 -4.86 10.88
CA ASP A 167 -10.17 -6.26 11.24
C ASP A 167 -11.59 -6.77 10.98
N THR A 168 -12.60 -5.91 11.19
CA THR A 168 -14.00 -6.24 10.87
C THR A 168 -14.19 -6.46 9.36
N VAL A 169 -13.56 -5.65 8.51
CA VAL A 169 -13.58 -5.87 7.06
C VAL A 169 -12.84 -7.15 6.67
N VAL A 170 -11.67 -7.43 7.27
CA VAL A 170 -10.92 -8.68 7.02
C VAL A 170 -11.75 -9.91 7.42
N ARG A 171 -12.35 -9.91 8.61
CA ARG A 171 -13.23 -11.00 9.08
C ARG A 171 -14.44 -11.19 8.18
N SER A 172 -15.07 -10.10 7.73
CA SER A 172 -16.17 -10.16 6.77
C SER A 172 -15.76 -10.79 5.44
N LEU A 173 -14.59 -10.38 4.89
CA LEU A 173 -14.07 -10.96 3.65
C LEU A 173 -13.73 -12.44 3.82
N LEU A 174 -13.05 -12.81 4.91
CA LEU A 174 -12.76 -14.21 5.24
C LEU A 174 -14.04 -15.05 5.25
N ALA A 175 -15.10 -14.60 5.92
CA ALA A 175 -16.38 -15.30 5.93
C ALA A 175 -16.96 -15.48 4.52
N LEU A 176 -17.03 -14.40 3.72
CA LEU A 176 -17.52 -14.44 2.33
C LEU A 176 -16.71 -15.39 1.44
N LEU A 177 -15.38 -15.45 1.63
CA LEU A 177 -14.50 -16.35 0.91
C LEU A 177 -14.53 -17.80 1.44
N HIS A 178 -15.13 -18.09 2.59
CA HIS A 178 -15.35 -19.47 3.03
C HIS A 178 -16.73 -19.99 2.62
N THR A 179 -17.76 -19.19 2.86
CA THR A 179 -19.16 -19.64 2.72
C THR A 179 -19.80 -19.26 1.38
N GLY A 180 -19.12 -18.45 0.56
CA GLY A 180 -19.74 -17.77 -0.57
C GLY A 180 -20.59 -16.58 -0.11
N PRO A 181 -21.09 -15.77 -1.06
CA PRO A 181 -22.01 -14.69 -0.74
C PRO A 181 -23.29 -15.26 -0.11
N PRO A 182 -23.78 -14.73 1.02
CA PRO A 182 -25.09 -15.12 1.50
C PRO A 182 -26.13 -14.80 0.42
N ALA A 183 -27.14 -15.67 0.26
CA ALA A 183 -28.30 -15.35 -0.58
C ALA A 183 -28.80 -13.94 -0.19
N PRO A 184 -29.00 -13.02 -1.15
CA PRO A 184 -29.30 -11.64 -0.82
C PRO A 184 -30.59 -11.61 0.00
N PRO A 185 -30.56 -11.16 1.28
CA PRO A 185 -31.81 -10.85 1.95
C PRO A 185 -32.42 -9.68 1.19
N ALA A 186 -33.70 -9.80 0.83
CA ALA A 186 -34.47 -8.67 0.37
C ALA A 186 -34.43 -7.60 1.48
N SER A 187 -33.64 -6.53 1.28
CA SER A 187 -33.63 -5.32 2.10
C SER A 187 -32.80 -5.30 3.40
N ALA A 188 -31.78 -6.15 3.61
CA ALA A 188 -30.86 -5.90 4.74
C ALA A 188 -29.89 -4.74 4.39
N PRO A 189 -29.86 -3.64 5.16
CA PRO A 189 -28.88 -2.58 4.93
C PRO A 189 -27.47 -3.15 5.09
N LEU A 190 -26.57 -2.74 4.20
CA LEU A 190 -25.13 -2.99 4.35
C LEU A 190 -24.73 -2.58 5.78
N PRO A 191 -23.90 -3.35 6.51
CA PRO A 191 -23.27 -2.83 7.72
C PRO A 191 -22.37 -1.67 7.30
N GLN A 192 -22.94 -0.47 7.34
CA GLN A 192 -22.27 0.81 7.14
C GLN A 192 -21.67 1.19 8.49
N GLY A 193 -20.53 0.57 8.81
CA GLY A 193 -19.68 1.15 9.84
C GLY A 193 -19.32 2.58 9.38
N PRO A 194 -19.30 3.57 10.30
CA PRO A 194 -19.15 4.99 9.95
C PRO A 194 -17.89 5.30 9.14
N LEU A 195 -16.87 4.43 9.20
CA LEU A 195 -15.56 4.62 8.57
C LEU A 195 -15.31 3.78 7.30
N LYS A 196 -16.24 2.88 6.91
CA LYS A 196 -15.97 1.88 5.85
C LYS A 196 -15.63 2.51 4.49
N GLY A 197 -16.16 3.70 4.20
CA GLY A 197 -15.84 4.48 2.99
C GLY A 197 -14.52 5.25 3.05
N GLN A 198 -13.94 5.41 4.23
CA GLN A 198 -12.77 6.26 4.49
C GLN A 198 -11.55 5.48 5.00
N LEU A 199 -11.63 4.16 5.22
CA LEU A 199 -10.49 3.34 5.66
C LEU A 199 -9.25 3.54 4.79
N ARG A 200 -9.41 3.73 3.47
CA ARG A 200 -8.29 4.05 2.58
C ARG A 200 -7.54 5.30 3.02
N HIS A 201 -8.26 6.35 3.39
CA HIS A 201 -7.66 7.62 3.83
C HIS A 201 -6.88 7.38 5.13
N TRP A 202 -7.54 6.85 6.15
CA TRP A 202 -6.97 6.67 7.50
C TRP A 202 -5.73 5.77 7.57
N PHE A 203 -5.61 4.77 6.68
CA PHE A 203 -4.50 3.81 6.69
C PHE A 203 -3.33 4.17 5.80
N THR A 204 -3.40 5.28 5.05
CA THR A 204 -2.28 5.74 4.21
C THR A 204 -0.94 5.84 4.97
N PRO A 205 -0.89 6.31 6.25
CA PRO A 205 0.36 6.36 7.02
C PRO A 205 0.96 4.98 7.32
N ALA A 206 0.13 3.96 7.54
CA ALA A 206 0.58 2.61 7.85
C ALA A 206 1.09 1.85 6.61
N GLY A 207 0.50 2.13 5.44
CA GLY A 207 0.96 1.57 4.18
C GLY A 207 -0.01 1.78 3.02
N ILE A 208 0.56 1.99 1.83
CA ILE A 208 -0.21 2.09 0.59
C ILE A 208 -0.62 0.67 0.14
N GLY A 209 -1.84 0.53 -0.37
CA GLY A 209 -2.33 -0.72 -0.96
C GLY A 209 -2.90 -1.73 0.04
N LEU A 210 -3.22 -1.30 1.27
CA LEU A 210 -3.85 -2.15 2.28
C LEU A 210 -5.39 -2.02 2.27
N ALA A 211 -5.90 -0.90 2.81
CA ALA A 211 -7.33 -0.72 3.05
C ALA A 211 -8.17 -0.60 1.76
N GLY A 212 -7.64 0.06 0.71
CA GLY A 212 -8.35 0.24 -0.56
C GLY A 212 -8.71 -1.10 -1.21
N PRO A 213 -7.71 -1.93 -1.58
CA PRO A 213 -7.95 -3.25 -2.16
C PRO A 213 -8.80 -4.16 -1.28
N LEU A 214 -8.59 -4.11 0.04
CA LEU A 214 -9.39 -4.88 0.99
C LEU A 214 -10.88 -4.52 0.93
N CYS A 215 -11.22 -3.22 0.92
CA CYS A 215 -12.61 -2.77 0.80
C CYS A 215 -13.23 -3.16 -0.54
N VAL A 216 -12.47 -3.11 -1.64
CA VAL A 216 -12.97 -3.54 -2.96
C VAL A 216 -13.17 -5.05 -3.01
N LEU A 217 -12.27 -5.85 -2.42
CA LEU A 217 -12.42 -7.30 -2.30
C LEU A 217 -13.67 -7.66 -1.49
N GLU A 218 -13.87 -7.06 -0.31
CA GLU A 218 -15.03 -7.35 0.53
C GLU A 218 -16.34 -6.94 -0.16
N GLY A 219 -16.40 -5.72 -0.70
CA GLY A 219 -17.58 -5.24 -1.41
C GLY A 219 -17.84 -5.97 -2.72
N GLY A 220 -16.78 -6.49 -3.35
CA GLY A 220 -16.86 -7.29 -4.57
C GLY A 220 -17.35 -8.71 -4.31
N ALA A 221 -16.78 -9.38 -3.30
CA ALA A 221 -17.20 -10.72 -2.88
C ALA A 221 -18.67 -10.73 -2.44
N ARG A 222 -19.11 -9.67 -1.75
CA ARG A 222 -20.52 -9.52 -1.34
C ARG A 222 -21.49 -9.36 -2.52
N ARG A 223 -21.06 -8.68 -3.59
CA ARG A 223 -21.89 -8.39 -4.76
C ARG A 223 -21.76 -9.44 -5.87
N GLY A 224 -20.94 -10.47 -5.68
CA GLY A 224 -20.63 -11.43 -6.73
C GLY A 224 -19.96 -10.80 -7.95
N LEU A 225 -19.07 -9.81 -7.73
CA LEU A 225 -18.33 -9.20 -8.83
C LEU A 225 -17.46 -10.22 -9.57
N ASP A 226 -17.12 -9.88 -10.82
CA ASP A 226 -16.24 -10.64 -11.68
C ASP A 226 -14.93 -11.05 -10.97
N SER A 227 -14.62 -12.32 -11.15
CA SER A 227 -13.40 -13.01 -10.72
C SER A 227 -12.13 -12.25 -11.10
N ALA A 228 -12.09 -11.63 -12.28
CA ALA A 228 -10.94 -10.84 -12.73
C ALA A 228 -10.69 -9.60 -11.86
N VAL A 229 -11.75 -8.91 -11.43
CA VAL A 229 -11.66 -7.75 -10.53
C VAL A 229 -11.14 -8.20 -9.15
N LEU A 230 -11.71 -9.26 -8.59
CA LEU A 230 -11.27 -9.80 -7.30
C LEU A 230 -9.80 -10.23 -7.36
N SER A 231 -9.40 -10.90 -8.43
CA SER A 231 -8.03 -11.35 -8.63
C SER A 231 -7.05 -10.16 -8.76
N ARG A 232 -7.45 -9.04 -9.40
CA ARG A 232 -6.64 -7.80 -9.44
C ARG A 232 -6.44 -7.19 -8.06
N GLU A 233 -7.51 -7.07 -7.28
CA GLU A 233 -7.42 -6.46 -5.95
C GLU A 233 -6.66 -7.35 -4.95
N ALA A 234 -6.78 -8.67 -5.07
CA ALA A 234 -5.98 -9.62 -4.30
C ALA A 234 -4.47 -9.44 -4.53
N ARG A 235 -4.05 -9.26 -5.81
CA ARG A 235 -2.65 -8.94 -6.15
C ARG A 235 -2.20 -7.62 -5.55
N THR A 236 -3.07 -6.61 -5.60
CA THR A 236 -2.77 -5.28 -5.06
C THR A 236 -2.60 -5.33 -3.54
N LEU A 237 -3.49 -6.05 -2.84
CA LEU A 237 -3.40 -6.27 -1.40
C LEU A 237 -2.11 -7.01 -1.01
N LEU A 238 -1.80 -8.13 -1.67
CA LEU A 238 -0.58 -8.90 -1.39
C LEU A 238 0.68 -8.09 -1.70
N THR A 239 0.67 -7.30 -2.77
CA THR A 239 1.75 -6.36 -3.07
C THR A 239 1.91 -5.34 -1.95
N GLY A 240 0.82 -4.71 -1.49
CA GLY A 240 0.84 -3.78 -0.36
C GLY A 240 1.41 -4.41 0.90
N LEU A 241 0.98 -5.63 1.25
CA LEU A 241 1.46 -6.37 2.42
C LEU A 241 2.94 -6.79 2.32
N LEU A 242 3.45 -7.05 1.11
CA LEU A 242 4.88 -7.36 0.92
C LEU A 242 5.78 -6.16 1.23
N TYR A 243 5.31 -4.94 0.95
CA TYR A 243 6.08 -3.71 1.15
C TYR A 243 5.75 -2.97 2.45
N ALA A 244 4.64 -3.31 3.11
CA ALA A 244 4.30 -2.75 4.41
C ALA A 244 5.30 -3.20 5.49
N ASP A 245 5.64 -2.29 6.41
CA ASP A 245 6.34 -2.68 7.63
C ASP A 245 5.37 -3.43 8.53
N HIS A 246 5.46 -4.76 8.54
CA HIS A 246 4.62 -5.64 9.34
C HIS A 246 4.61 -5.29 10.84
N ARG A 247 5.64 -4.61 11.36
CA ARG A 247 5.69 -4.15 12.77
C ARG A 247 4.66 -3.05 13.06
N ARG A 248 4.21 -2.32 12.05
CA ARG A 248 3.17 -1.27 12.17
C ARG A 248 1.76 -1.85 12.34
N LEU A 249 1.60 -3.16 12.14
CA LEU A 249 0.32 -3.85 12.27
C LEU A 249 0.21 -4.44 13.68
N PRO A 250 -0.94 -4.29 14.36
CA PRO A 250 -1.23 -5.06 15.56
C PRO A 250 -1.16 -6.56 15.28
N ALA A 251 -0.75 -7.34 16.30
CA ALA A 251 -0.58 -8.79 16.15
C ALA A 251 -1.87 -9.51 15.74
N THR A 252 -3.03 -9.04 16.23
CA THR A 252 -4.36 -9.54 15.86
C THR A 252 -4.62 -9.34 14.36
N THR A 253 -4.41 -8.12 13.87
CA THR A 253 -4.55 -7.78 12.44
C THR A 253 -3.59 -8.56 11.57
N ALA A 254 -2.32 -8.68 11.97
CA ALA A 254 -1.31 -9.45 11.24
C ALA A 254 -1.72 -10.93 11.11
N THR A 255 -2.30 -11.52 12.17
CA THR A 255 -2.83 -12.89 12.16
C THR A 255 -4.00 -13.04 11.18
N LEU A 256 -4.95 -12.10 11.21
CA LEU A 256 -6.10 -12.11 10.29
C LEU A 256 -5.67 -11.97 8.83
N LEU A 257 -4.74 -11.07 8.54
CA LEU A 257 -4.20 -10.86 7.20
C LEU A 257 -3.37 -12.05 6.70
N ALA A 258 -2.64 -12.73 7.60
CA ALA A 258 -1.94 -13.97 7.25
C ALA A 258 -2.94 -15.06 6.84
N GLY A 259 -4.04 -15.23 7.59
CA GLY A 259 -5.12 -16.15 7.22
C GLY A 259 -5.81 -15.77 5.90
N LEU A 260 -6.02 -14.47 5.66
CA LEU A 260 -6.56 -14.00 4.38
C LEU A 260 -5.62 -14.31 3.21
N ALA A 261 -4.31 -14.08 3.37
CA ALA A 261 -3.33 -14.38 2.34
C ALA A 261 -3.35 -15.88 1.97
N GLU A 262 -3.40 -16.78 2.96
CA GLU A 262 -3.51 -18.23 2.72
C GLU A 262 -4.79 -18.62 2.00
N LEU A 263 -5.92 -17.99 2.34
CA LEU A 263 -7.18 -18.25 1.65
C LEU A 263 -7.15 -17.76 0.19
N LEU A 264 -6.50 -16.63 -0.08
CA LEU A 264 -6.27 -16.14 -1.44
C LEU A 264 -5.35 -17.10 -2.22
N ALA A 265 -4.30 -17.62 -1.58
CA ALA A 265 -3.40 -18.63 -2.17
C ALA A 265 -4.13 -19.91 -2.57
N ALA A 266 -5.11 -20.35 -1.76
CA ALA A 266 -5.90 -21.54 -2.04
C ALA A 266 -6.86 -21.35 -3.24
N ARG A 267 -7.23 -20.10 -3.56
CA ARG A 267 -8.18 -19.76 -4.63
C ARG A 267 -7.54 -19.38 -5.96
N ASP A 268 -6.31 -18.89 -5.94
CA ASP A 268 -5.55 -18.51 -7.14
C ASP A 268 -4.10 -18.98 -7.01
N GLN A 269 -3.76 -19.99 -7.82
CA GLN A 269 -2.41 -20.57 -7.82
C GLN A 269 -1.33 -19.53 -8.14
N LEU A 270 -1.63 -18.49 -8.95
CA LEU A 270 -0.67 -17.43 -9.27
C LEU A 270 -0.32 -16.56 -8.05
N LEU A 271 -1.13 -16.58 -7.00
CA LEU A 271 -0.89 -15.84 -5.76
C LEU A 271 -0.14 -16.65 -4.71
N GLN A 272 -0.02 -17.98 -4.89
CA GLN A 272 0.40 -18.90 -3.84
C GLN A 272 1.74 -18.52 -3.21
N HIS A 273 2.76 -18.25 -4.03
CA HIS A 273 4.08 -17.87 -3.55
C HIS A 273 4.05 -16.56 -2.75
N SER A 274 3.53 -15.48 -3.34
CA SER A 274 3.46 -14.16 -2.70
C SER A 274 2.67 -14.20 -1.39
N ALA A 275 1.55 -14.91 -1.37
CA ALA A 275 0.73 -15.09 -0.19
C ALA A 275 1.45 -15.85 0.93
N ARG A 276 2.22 -16.90 0.60
CA ARG A 276 3.04 -17.62 1.60
C ARG A 276 4.14 -16.74 2.17
N VAL A 277 4.83 -15.96 1.35
CA VAL A 277 5.84 -14.99 1.80
C VAL A 277 5.18 -13.95 2.74
N VAL A 278 4.04 -13.40 2.35
CA VAL A 278 3.26 -12.45 3.17
C VAL A 278 2.85 -13.08 4.50
N ALA A 279 2.24 -14.25 4.49
CA ALA A 279 1.78 -14.93 5.70
C ALA A 279 2.95 -15.24 6.66
N ALA A 280 4.09 -15.69 6.14
CA ALA A 280 5.29 -15.95 6.94
C ALA A 280 5.85 -14.67 7.58
N ARG A 281 5.88 -13.55 6.84
CA ARG A 281 6.30 -12.24 7.36
C ARG A 281 5.35 -11.72 8.44
N LEU A 282 4.04 -11.80 8.20
CA LEU A 282 3.03 -11.31 9.13
C LEU A 282 3.00 -12.10 10.45
N ARG A 283 3.33 -13.40 10.41
CA ARG A 283 3.50 -14.24 11.62
C ARG A 283 4.79 -13.98 12.38
N ASN A 284 5.64 -13.08 11.89
CA ASN A 284 6.98 -12.83 12.42
C ASN A 284 7.79 -14.13 12.54
N ASP A 285 7.71 -15.00 11.53
CA ASP A 285 8.55 -16.20 11.42
C ASP A 285 9.69 -15.90 10.43
N PRO A 286 10.83 -15.34 10.90
CA PRO A 286 11.92 -14.95 10.03
C PRO A 286 12.59 -16.15 9.35
N THR A 287 12.49 -17.34 9.94
CA THR A 287 13.08 -18.56 9.39
C THR A 287 12.27 -19.01 8.18
N THR A 288 10.95 -19.16 8.35
CA THR A 288 10.07 -19.51 7.24
C THR A 288 10.07 -18.44 6.18
N ALA A 289 9.99 -17.14 6.55
CA ALA A 289 10.01 -16.05 5.60
C ALA A 289 11.28 -16.03 4.74
N ARG A 290 12.45 -16.30 5.34
CA ARG A 290 13.72 -16.44 4.57
C ARG A 290 13.75 -17.69 3.71
N GLN A 291 13.12 -18.77 4.15
CA GLN A 291 13.08 -20.03 3.40
C GLN A 291 12.17 -19.94 2.17
N VAL A 292 11.02 -19.27 2.29
CA VAL A 292 10.07 -19.14 1.19
C VAL A 292 10.37 -17.95 0.26
N SER A 293 11.02 -16.89 0.76
CA SER A 293 11.31 -15.69 -0.05
C SER A 293 12.33 -15.96 -1.15
N PHE A 294 12.04 -15.47 -2.34
CA PHE A 294 12.94 -15.38 -3.49
C PHE A 294 13.77 -14.10 -3.43
N SER A 295 14.47 -13.92 -2.32
CA SER A 295 15.44 -12.84 -2.10
C SER A 295 16.87 -13.38 -2.26
N ILE A 296 17.46 -13.21 -3.42
CA ILE A 296 18.80 -13.70 -3.77
C ILE A 296 19.83 -12.59 -3.61
N ARG A 297 20.84 -12.77 -2.75
CA ARG A 297 21.92 -11.81 -2.53
C ARG A 297 23.13 -12.16 -3.37
N LEU A 298 23.62 -11.20 -4.14
CA LEU A 298 24.70 -11.38 -5.11
C LEU A 298 25.78 -10.33 -4.93
N HIS A 299 26.97 -10.65 -5.45
CA HIS A 299 28.10 -9.73 -5.54
C HIS A 299 28.61 -9.71 -6.97
N SER A 300 28.89 -8.52 -7.49
CA SER A 300 29.48 -8.33 -8.82
C SER A 300 30.85 -8.98 -9.00
N GLU A 301 31.50 -9.41 -7.92
CA GLU A 301 32.82 -10.04 -7.93
C GLU A 301 32.61 -11.53 -7.73
N LEU A 302 32.75 -12.29 -8.81
CA LEU A 302 32.72 -13.74 -8.76
C LEU A 302 34.02 -14.23 -8.10
N ARG A 303 33.98 -14.54 -6.79
CA ARG A 303 35.13 -15.11 -6.08
C ARG A 303 35.63 -16.37 -6.80
N ALA A 304 36.94 -16.46 -6.99
CA ALA A 304 37.57 -17.58 -7.68
C ALA A 304 37.43 -18.88 -6.86
N LEU A 305 36.49 -19.75 -7.25
CA LEU A 305 36.44 -21.13 -6.79
C LEU A 305 37.25 -21.99 -7.78
N GLY A 306 38.58 -22.00 -7.62
CA GLY A 306 39.50 -22.88 -8.35
C GLY A 306 39.86 -22.43 -9.77
N ARG A 307 41.13 -22.64 -10.16
CA ARG A 307 41.65 -22.37 -11.50
C ARG A 307 41.02 -23.34 -12.51
N SER A 308 40.06 -22.87 -13.29
CA SER A 308 39.68 -23.52 -14.54
C SER A 308 40.02 -22.56 -15.67
N GLU A 309 41.14 -22.82 -16.35
CA GLU A 309 41.53 -22.08 -17.54
C GLU A 309 40.49 -22.29 -18.65
N GLY A 310 40.00 -21.20 -19.24
CA GLY A 310 39.16 -21.23 -20.44
C GLY A 310 37.63 -21.29 -20.26
N ARG A 311 37.08 -21.39 -19.04
CA ARG A 311 35.62 -21.29 -18.82
C ARG A 311 35.24 -19.92 -18.26
N VAL A 312 34.34 -19.22 -18.94
CA VAL A 312 33.66 -18.01 -18.44
C VAL A 312 33.10 -18.32 -17.05
N ARG A 313 33.50 -17.56 -16.02
CA ARG A 313 32.99 -17.77 -14.67
C ARG A 313 31.52 -17.40 -14.63
N THR A 314 30.71 -18.29 -14.06
CA THR A 314 29.28 -18.05 -13.88
C THR A 314 28.83 -18.41 -12.49
N HIS A 315 27.99 -17.59 -11.89
CA HIS A 315 27.24 -17.91 -10.69
C HIS A 315 25.80 -18.27 -11.08
N LYS A 316 25.27 -19.33 -10.47
CA LYS A 316 23.91 -19.83 -10.67
C LYS A 316 23.27 -20.05 -9.32
N GLU A 317 22.12 -19.44 -9.11
CA GLU A 317 21.29 -19.66 -7.93
C GLU A 317 19.85 -19.88 -8.38
N SER A 318 19.15 -20.83 -7.75
CA SER A 318 17.74 -21.09 -8.03
C SER A 318 16.98 -21.23 -6.72
N ARG A 319 15.80 -20.62 -6.66
CA ARG A 319 14.84 -20.77 -5.57
C ARG A 319 13.54 -21.30 -6.14
N ARG A 320 12.95 -22.28 -5.46
CA ARG A 320 11.70 -22.93 -5.85
C ARG A 320 10.77 -23.01 -4.66
N ASP A 321 9.50 -22.68 -4.88
CA ASP A 321 8.41 -22.81 -3.94
C ASP A 321 7.21 -23.42 -4.68
N GLY A 322 7.03 -24.74 -4.51
CA GLY A 322 6.07 -25.49 -5.32
C GLY A 322 6.37 -25.38 -6.82
N HIS A 323 5.41 -24.83 -7.57
CA HIS A 323 5.51 -24.60 -9.02
C HIS A 323 6.15 -23.24 -9.39
N PHE A 324 6.42 -22.39 -8.41
CA PHE A 324 7.12 -21.13 -8.62
C PHE A 324 8.61 -21.36 -8.56
N GLU A 325 9.34 -20.84 -9.54
CA GLU A 325 10.80 -20.93 -9.57
C GLU A 325 11.41 -19.65 -10.12
N THR A 326 12.40 -19.12 -9.39
CA THR A 326 13.26 -18.05 -9.85
C THR A 326 14.68 -18.57 -9.98
N ARG A 327 15.24 -18.48 -11.19
CA ARG A 327 16.64 -18.81 -11.47
C ARG A 327 17.40 -17.55 -11.81
N VAL A 328 18.53 -17.35 -11.17
CA VAL A 328 19.45 -16.27 -11.46
C VAL A 328 20.75 -16.84 -11.99
N TRP A 329 21.18 -16.33 -13.14
CA TRP A 329 22.47 -16.61 -13.73
C TRP A 329 23.24 -15.31 -13.89
N MET A 330 24.49 -15.30 -13.46
CA MET A 330 25.38 -14.15 -13.55
C MET A 330 26.71 -14.58 -14.17
N SER A 331 27.22 -13.79 -15.11
CA SER A 331 28.53 -14.03 -15.74
C SER A 331 29.58 -13.03 -15.27
N GLU A 332 30.85 -13.40 -15.44
CA GLU A 332 31.99 -12.50 -15.23
C GLU A 332 31.93 -11.25 -16.13
N GLY A 333 31.35 -11.36 -17.32
CA GLY A 333 31.21 -10.27 -18.29
C GLY A 333 30.15 -9.23 -17.95
N GLY A 334 29.64 -9.19 -16.71
CA GLY A 334 28.64 -8.20 -16.31
C GLY A 334 27.19 -8.57 -16.62
N GLN A 335 26.91 -9.74 -17.21
CA GLN A 335 25.55 -10.12 -17.61
C GLN A 335 24.81 -10.82 -16.47
N LEU A 336 23.59 -10.37 -16.21
CA LEU A 336 22.61 -10.96 -15.30
C LEU A 336 21.41 -11.45 -16.10
N LYS A 337 21.01 -12.69 -15.86
CA LYS A 337 19.80 -13.30 -16.42
C LYS A 337 18.93 -13.79 -15.27
N VAL A 338 17.71 -13.30 -15.22
CA VAL A 338 16.68 -13.74 -14.26
C VAL A 338 15.59 -14.46 -15.05
N THR A 339 15.42 -15.75 -14.79
CA THR A 339 14.34 -16.55 -15.34
C THR A 339 13.29 -16.76 -14.25
N VAL A 340 12.05 -16.41 -14.56
CA VAL A 340 10.90 -16.66 -13.68
C VAL A 340 10.02 -17.72 -14.33
N ARG A 341 9.60 -18.71 -13.54
CA ARG A 341 8.68 -19.78 -13.91
C ARG A 341 7.53 -19.85 -12.92
N LEU A 342 6.31 -20.00 -13.44
CA LEU A 342 5.07 -20.13 -12.67
C LEU A 342 4.30 -21.36 -13.15
N PRO A 343 3.39 -21.93 -12.33
CA PRO A 343 2.41 -22.90 -12.83
C PRO A 343 1.59 -22.27 -13.96
N ASP A 344 1.29 -23.06 -14.99
CA ASP A 344 0.23 -22.70 -15.94
C ASP A 344 -1.10 -23.03 -15.27
N VAL A 345 -2.03 -22.10 -15.29
CA VAL A 345 -3.39 -22.36 -14.81
C VAL A 345 -4.13 -22.96 -16.00
N PRO A 346 -4.53 -24.25 -15.97
CA PRO A 346 -5.31 -24.81 -17.05
C PRO A 346 -6.60 -23.99 -17.19
N ASP A 347 -6.99 -23.68 -18.43
CA ASP A 347 -8.29 -23.06 -18.68
C ASP A 347 -9.34 -23.96 -18.02
N VAL A 348 -10.21 -23.36 -17.20
CA VAL A 348 -11.54 -23.94 -17.08
C VAL A 348 -12.11 -23.75 -18.48
N PRO A 349 -12.39 -24.82 -19.24
CA PRO A 349 -12.95 -24.67 -20.58
C PRO A 349 -14.17 -23.77 -20.46
N ASP A 350 -14.30 -22.79 -21.37
CA ASP A 350 -15.53 -22.01 -21.51
C ASP A 350 -16.67 -23.02 -21.44
N VAL A 351 -17.49 -22.94 -20.38
CA VAL A 351 -18.65 -23.80 -20.26
C VAL A 351 -19.46 -23.46 -21.52
N PRO A 352 -19.66 -24.41 -22.46
CA PRO A 352 -20.39 -24.11 -23.67
C PRO A 352 -21.72 -23.50 -23.25
N ASP A 353 -22.12 -22.40 -23.89
CA ASP A 353 -23.41 -21.75 -23.65
C ASP A 353 -24.45 -22.86 -23.51
N LEU A 354 -24.93 -23.06 -22.28
CA LEU A 354 -25.97 -24.04 -22.04
C LEU A 354 -27.12 -23.60 -22.93
N PRO A 355 -27.65 -24.46 -23.82
CA PRO A 355 -28.80 -24.10 -24.61
C PRO A 355 -29.88 -23.61 -23.64
N ASP A 356 -30.62 -22.54 -23.99
CA ASP A 356 -31.72 -22.01 -23.18
C ASP A 356 -32.70 -23.16 -22.86
N VAL A 357 -32.52 -23.80 -21.70
CA VAL A 357 -33.44 -24.83 -21.22
C VAL A 357 -34.53 -24.10 -20.47
N ALA A 358 -35.53 -23.66 -21.21
CA ALA A 358 -36.85 -23.49 -20.63
C ALA A 358 -37.27 -24.87 -20.06
N ASP A 359 -37.58 -24.89 -18.77
CA ASP A 359 -38.08 -26.03 -18.00
C ASP A 359 -37.10 -27.20 -17.75
N ALA A 360 -36.23 -27.04 -16.75
CA ALA A 360 -35.62 -28.17 -16.04
C ALA A 360 -35.80 -28.00 -14.51
N ALA A 361 -37.01 -28.26 -14.03
CA ALA A 361 -37.18 -28.76 -12.67
C ALA A 361 -36.66 -30.21 -12.63
N ASP A 362 -35.90 -30.54 -11.59
CA ASP A 362 -35.37 -31.87 -11.26
C ASP A 362 -34.27 -32.46 -12.17
N VAL A 363 -33.03 -32.01 -11.95
CA VAL A 363 -31.84 -32.86 -12.15
C VAL A 363 -31.15 -33.09 -10.80
N PRO A 364 -31.14 -34.32 -10.26
CA PRO A 364 -30.40 -34.64 -9.04
C PRO A 364 -28.89 -34.69 -9.30
N GLY A 365 -28.15 -33.84 -8.57
CA GLY A 365 -26.79 -34.08 -8.06
C GLY A 365 -25.73 -34.62 -9.03
N LEU A 366 -25.03 -33.71 -9.72
CA LEU A 366 -23.62 -33.95 -10.01
C LEU A 366 -22.85 -33.89 -8.68
N PRO A 367 -21.99 -34.87 -8.34
CA PRO A 367 -21.21 -34.85 -7.12
C PRO A 367 -20.11 -33.78 -7.23
N GLY A 368 -20.42 -32.58 -6.76
CA GLY A 368 -19.42 -31.58 -6.43
C GLY A 368 -18.54 -32.13 -5.31
N LEU A 369 -17.23 -32.15 -5.54
CA LEU A 369 -16.25 -32.42 -4.50
C LEU A 369 -16.52 -31.48 -3.32
N PRO A 370 -16.82 -32.00 -2.11
CA PRO A 370 -17.09 -31.14 -0.98
C PRO A 370 -15.78 -30.48 -0.52
N GLY A 371 -15.75 -29.14 -0.56
CA GLY A 371 -14.83 -28.35 0.25
C GLY A 371 -13.79 -27.47 -0.46
N LEU A 372 -13.72 -27.44 -1.79
CA LEU A 372 -12.82 -26.50 -2.49
C LEU A 372 -13.60 -25.30 -3.05
N PRO A 373 -13.24 -24.05 -2.67
CA PRO A 373 -13.89 -22.86 -3.23
C PRO A 373 -13.63 -22.74 -4.74
N PRO A 374 -14.53 -22.08 -5.50
CA PRO A 374 -14.36 -21.89 -6.95
C PRO A 374 -13.05 -21.16 -7.27
N ALA A 375 -12.31 -21.68 -8.26
CA ALA A 375 -11.02 -21.12 -8.71
C ALA A 375 -11.20 -19.80 -9.48
N LEU A 376 -10.27 -18.86 -9.32
CA LEU A 376 -10.22 -17.64 -10.14
C LEU A 376 -9.55 -17.97 -11.49
N PRO A 377 -10.10 -17.57 -12.66
CA PRO A 377 -9.44 -17.79 -13.95
C PRO A 377 -8.14 -16.96 -14.01
N GLY A 378 -7.04 -17.61 -14.37
CA GLY A 378 -5.71 -17.00 -14.44
C GLY A 378 -5.46 -16.34 -15.80
N PRO A 379 -4.92 -15.11 -15.88
CA PRO A 379 -4.55 -14.53 -17.16
C PRO A 379 -3.32 -15.24 -17.74
N ARG A 380 -3.37 -15.66 -19.01
CA ARG A 380 -2.20 -16.13 -19.78
C ARG A 380 -1.18 -15.03 -20.10
N ASP A 381 -1.51 -13.79 -19.72
CA ASP A 381 -0.80 -12.56 -20.08
C ASP A 381 -0.37 -11.79 -18.84
N VAL A 382 0.48 -12.46 -18.08
CA VAL A 382 1.01 -11.94 -16.83
C VAL A 382 2.47 -11.54 -16.94
N LEU A 383 2.81 -10.58 -16.10
CA LEU A 383 4.14 -10.05 -15.89
C LEU A 383 4.55 -10.39 -14.46
N ALA A 384 5.68 -11.08 -14.29
CA ALA A 384 6.26 -11.28 -12.97
C ALA A 384 7.07 -10.04 -12.56
N PRO A 385 6.75 -9.38 -11.44
CA PRO A 385 7.56 -8.28 -10.93
C PRO A 385 8.86 -8.82 -10.30
N VAL A 386 9.99 -8.25 -10.72
CA VAL A 386 11.32 -8.52 -10.14
C VAL A 386 11.91 -7.19 -9.70
N THR A 387 12.32 -7.07 -8.43
CA THR A 387 12.94 -5.85 -7.92
C THR A 387 14.41 -6.08 -7.64
N LEU A 388 15.24 -5.25 -8.22
CA LEU A 388 16.67 -5.19 -7.97
C LEU A 388 16.95 -4.14 -6.91
N HIS A 389 17.68 -4.51 -5.87
CA HIS A 389 18.11 -3.64 -4.77
C HIS A 389 19.63 -3.55 -4.77
N PRO A 390 20.22 -2.60 -5.53
CA PRO A 390 21.65 -2.34 -5.44
C PRO A 390 21.99 -1.70 -4.09
N GLU A 391 23.14 -2.05 -3.52
CA GLU A 391 23.63 -1.39 -2.30
C GLU A 391 23.94 0.09 -2.58
N GLY A 392 23.35 0.99 -1.79
CA GLY A 392 23.55 2.43 -1.94
C GLY A 392 22.80 3.11 -3.10
N ALA A 393 21.91 2.40 -3.80
CA ALA A 393 21.08 2.98 -4.85
C ALA A 393 19.58 2.71 -4.61
N THR A 394 18.74 3.47 -5.30
CA THR A 394 17.29 3.26 -5.26
C THR A 394 16.94 1.90 -5.88
N PRO A 395 16.04 1.13 -5.26
CA PRO A 395 15.55 -0.10 -5.88
C PRO A 395 14.92 0.15 -7.24
N GLU A 396 15.14 -0.76 -8.18
CA GLU A 396 14.60 -0.70 -9.53
C GLU A 396 13.72 -1.92 -9.81
N ARG A 397 12.48 -1.66 -10.22
CA ARG A 397 11.50 -2.72 -10.53
C ARG A 397 11.48 -3.00 -12.03
N TYR A 398 11.47 -4.28 -12.34
CA TYR A 398 11.36 -4.85 -13.68
C TYR A 398 10.09 -5.71 -13.77
N TRP A 399 9.49 -5.77 -14.95
CA TRP A 399 8.34 -6.61 -15.27
C TRP A 399 8.76 -7.64 -16.32
N VAL A 400 8.76 -8.91 -15.94
CA VAL A 400 9.18 -10.01 -16.79
C VAL A 400 7.96 -10.58 -17.51
N ALA A 401 7.85 -10.35 -18.83
CA ALA A 401 6.78 -10.92 -19.64
C ALA A 401 6.89 -12.45 -19.67
N LEU A 402 5.82 -13.10 -19.24
CA LEU A 402 5.75 -14.55 -19.20
C LEU A 402 5.04 -15.06 -20.45
N ARG A 403 5.53 -16.17 -20.98
CA ARG A 403 4.93 -16.90 -22.10
C ARG A 403 4.55 -18.31 -21.65
N THR A 404 3.47 -18.82 -22.21
CA THR A 404 3.09 -20.21 -22.06
C THR A 404 4.17 -21.15 -22.61
N ARG A 405 4.42 -22.22 -21.85
CA ARG A 405 5.29 -23.35 -22.12
C ARG A 405 4.52 -24.62 -21.79
N THR A 406 5.05 -25.77 -22.21
CA THR A 406 4.44 -27.08 -21.93
C THR A 406 4.29 -27.38 -20.44
N ASP A 407 5.15 -26.79 -19.61
CA ASP A 407 5.27 -27.03 -18.17
C ASP A 407 4.89 -25.83 -17.29
N GLY A 408 4.37 -24.73 -17.85
CA GLY A 408 4.12 -23.53 -17.07
C GLY A 408 4.12 -22.23 -17.87
N LEU A 409 4.17 -21.12 -17.14
CA LEU A 409 4.54 -19.81 -17.69
C LEU A 409 6.04 -19.58 -17.44
N GLU A 410 6.76 -19.05 -18.42
CA GLU A 410 8.19 -18.73 -18.29
C GLU A 410 8.49 -17.36 -18.88
N GLY A 411 9.31 -16.56 -18.19
CA GLY A 411 9.85 -15.32 -18.71
C GLY A 411 11.33 -15.16 -18.37
N VAL A 412 12.01 -14.31 -19.14
CA VAL A 412 13.44 -14.07 -19.00
C VAL A 412 13.73 -12.57 -19.09
N LEU A 413 14.46 -12.09 -18.08
CA LEU A 413 15.04 -10.76 -17.99
C LEU A 413 16.56 -10.88 -18.16
N GLU A 414 17.16 -10.06 -19.03
CA GLU A 414 18.59 -10.03 -19.33
C GLU A 414 19.10 -8.58 -19.23
N LEU A 415 19.92 -8.29 -18.23
CA LEU A 415 20.46 -6.94 -17.99
C LEU A 415 21.94 -6.99 -17.61
N ARG A 416 22.59 -5.83 -17.58
CA ARG A 416 23.93 -5.70 -17.00
C ARG A 416 23.81 -5.39 -15.51
N TYR A 417 24.40 -6.21 -14.64
CA TYR A 417 24.25 -6.02 -13.20
C TYR A 417 24.99 -4.77 -12.69
N PRO A 418 24.49 -4.13 -11.62
CA PRO A 418 25.18 -3.04 -10.94
C PRO A 418 26.48 -3.55 -10.29
N ARG A 419 27.50 -2.70 -10.25
CA ARG A 419 28.75 -3.00 -9.50
C ARG A 419 28.44 -3.06 -8.00
N GLY A 420 29.16 -3.91 -7.28
CA GLY A 420 29.03 -4.09 -5.83
C GLY A 420 28.04 -5.20 -5.44
N ARG A 421 27.46 -5.08 -4.25
CA ARG A 421 26.46 -6.02 -3.74
C ARG A 421 25.08 -5.58 -4.16
N PHE A 422 24.23 -6.55 -4.43
CA PHE A 422 22.84 -6.29 -4.73
C PHE A 422 21.98 -7.48 -4.35
N ARG A 423 20.67 -7.25 -4.25
CA ARG A 423 19.67 -8.26 -3.93
C ARG A 423 18.57 -8.25 -4.99
N ILE A 424 18.13 -9.43 -5.39
CA ILE A 424 17.01 -9.61 -6.33
C ILE A 424 15.85 -10.19 -5.54
N ASP A 425 14.72 -9.50 -5.56
CA ASP A 425 13.46 -9.93 -4.95
C ASP A 425 12.44 -10.27 -6.05
N ALA A 426 11.91 -11.50 -6.04
CA ALA A 426 10.88 -11.96 -6.97
C ALA A 426 9.60 -12.44 -6.25
N ASP A 427 9.34 -11.90 -5.04
CA ASP A 427 8.22 -12.30 -4.17
C ASP A 427 6.85 -11.72 -4.61
N GLY A 428 6.85 -10.72 -5.51
CA GLY A 428 5.63 -10.01 -5.89
C GLY A 428 4.69 -10.85 -6.77
N PRO A 429 3.36 -10.69 -6.65
CA PRO A 429 2.43 -11.50 -7.42
C PRO A 429 2.50 -11.13 -8.91
N PRO A 430 2.36 -12.10 -9.83
CA PRO A 430 2.29 -11.82 -11.27
C PRO A 430 1.07 -10.94 -11.57
N VAL A 431 1.22 -9.91 -12.40
CA VAL A 431 0.15 -8.95 -12.73
C VAL A 431 -0.20 -8.99 -14.21
N PRO A 432 -1.48 -8.83 -14.60
CA PRO A 432 -1.84 -8.73 -16.01
C PRO A 432 -1.31 -7.42 -16.62
N PHE A 433 -1.07 -7.39 -17.94
CA PHE A 433 -0.64 -6.17 -18.63
C PHE A 433 -1.57 -4.97 -18.39
N ALA A 434 -2.88 -5.19 -18.33
CA ALA A 434 -3.88 -4.16 -18.09
C ALA A 434 -3.76 -3.50 -16.70
N ALA A 435 -3.10 -4.14 -15.72
CA ALA A 435 -2.88 -3.57 -14.40
C ALA A 435 -1.69 -2.60 -14.35
N LEU A 436 -1.00 -2.38 -15.48
CA LEU A 436 0.09 -1.41 -15.60
C LEU A 436 -0.37 -0.02 -16.04
N ASP A 437 -1.66 0.22 -16.18
CA ASP A 437 -2.25 1.52 -16.54
C ASP A 437 -1.80 2.66 -15.60
N SER A 438 -1.68 2.37 -14.31
CA SER A 438 -1.24 3.30 -13.27
C SER A 438 0.28 3.43 -13.14
N VAL A 439 1.06 2.60 -13.84
CA VAL A 439 2.52 2.66 -13.83
C VAL A 439 2.98 3.68 -14.88
N PRO A 440 3.79 4.70 -14.53
CA PRO A 440 4.31 5.64 -15.51
C PRO A 440 5.08 4.92 -16.64
N PRO A 441 4.88 5.28 -17.91
CA PRO A 441 5.54 4.61 -19.05
C PRO A 441 7.07 4.53 -18.91
N GLU A 442 7.69 5.56 -18.36
CA GLU A 442 9.14 5.67 -18.17
C GLU A 442 9.66 4.59 -17.21
N ARG A 443 8.82 4.15 -16.26
CA ARG A 443 9.16 3.06 -15.34
C ARG A 443 9.16 1.70 -16.02
N LEU A 444 8.48 1.55 -17.17
CA LEU A 444 8.45 0.30 -17.92
C LEU A 444 9.65 0.16 -18.89
N LEU A 445 10.29 1.27 -19.27
CA LEU A 445 11.44 1.27 -20.19
C LEU A 445 12.61 0.36 -19.76
N PRO A 446 13.04 0.32 -18.48
CA PRO A 446 14.06 -0.62 -18.05
C PRO A 446 13.71 -2.08 -18.35
N SER A 447 12.44 -2.46 -18.26
CA SER A 447 11.97 -3.82 -18.57
C SER A 447 12.02 -4.12 -20.06
N LEU A 448 11.61 -3.17 -20.90
CA LEU A 448 11.69 -3.29 -22.36
C LEU A 448 13.15 -3.39 -22.85
N ARG A 449 14.06 -2.62 -22.24
CA ARG A 449 15.50 -2.66 -22.54
C ARG A 449 16.14 -3.97 -22.11
N ALA A 450 15.72 -4.50 -20.95
CA ALA A 450 16.26 -5.73 -20.38
C ALA A 450 15.58 -7.01 -20.90
N CYS A 451 14.52 -6.93 -21.69
CA CYS A 451 13.84 -8.13 -22.16
C CYS A 451 14.44 -8.70 -23.45
N SER A 452 14.46 -10.03 -23.54
CA SER A 452 14.90 -10.74 -24.74
C SER A 452 14.02 -10.41 -25.95
N THR A 453 14.51 -10.65 -27.17
CA THR A 453 13.70 -10.43 -28.39
C THR A 453 12.35 -11.17 -28.38
N PRO A 454 12.25 -12.44 -27.93
CA PRO A 454 10.95 -13.10 -27.76
C PRO A 454 10.05 -12.41 -26.74
N ALA A 455 10.59 -11.96 -25.61
CA ALA A 455 9.80 -11.25 -24.60
C ALA A 455 9.29 -9.91 -25.14
N ARG A 456 10.09 -9.16 -25.91
CA ARG A 456 9.65 -7.92 -26.58
C ARG A 456 8.45 -8.14 -27.50
N ARG A 457 8.37 -9.27 -28.20
CA ARG A 457 7.21 -9.58 -29.05
C ARG A 457 5.94 -9.71 -28.21
N ILE A 458 6.01 -10.39 -27.06
CA ILE A 458 4.87 -10.48 -26.12
C ILE A 458 4.41 -9.09 -25.69
N TRP A 459 5.34 -8.20 -25.34
CA TRP A 459 5.02 -6.81 -25.01
C TRP A 459 4.31 -6.11 -26.17
N ALA A 460 4.81 -6.23 -27.40
CA ALA A 460 4.23 -5.60 -28.59
C ALA A 460 2.84 -6.17 -28.93
N ASP A 461 2.68 -7.49 -28.92
CA ASP A 461 1.43 -8.19 -29.19
C ASP A 461 0.35 -7.76 -28.18
N ARG A 462 0.71 -7.64 -26.90
CA ARG A 462 -0.22 -7.18 -25.85
C ARG A 462 -0.52 -5.70 -25.92
N ALA A 463 0.45 -4.87 -26.26
CA ALA A 463 0.20 -3.44 -26.45
C ALA A 463 -0.78 -3.14 -27.58
N ALA A 464 -0.81 -3.98 -28.62
CA ALA A 464 -1.74 -3.85 -29.73
C ALA A 464 -3.21 -4.03 -29.31
N THR A 465 -3.48 -4.77 -28.22
CA THR A 465 -4.84 -4.98 -27.70
C THR A 465 -5.22 -4.02 -26.58
N LEU A 466 -4.32 -3.13 -26.15
CA LEU A 466 -4.55 -2.17 -25.07
C LEU A 466 -5.01 -0.80 -25.62
N PRO A 467 -5.74 0.00 -24.82
CA PRO A 467 -6.14 1.35 -25.20
C PRO A 467 -4.96 2.23 -25.63
N ALA A 468 -5.19 3.17 -26.55
CA ALA A 468 -4.14 4.01 -27.13
C ALA A 468 -3.30 4.78 -26.09
N GLY A 469 -3.91 5.21 -24.98
CA GLY A 469 -3.24 5.92 -23.89
C GLY A 469 -2.68 5.01 -22.78
N HIS A 470 -2.74 3.69 -22.93
CA HIS A 470 -2.29 2.76 -21.89
C HIS A 470 -0.75 2.81 -21.74
N SER A 471 -0.23 2.82 -20.52
CA SER A 471 1.19 3.04 -20.24
C SER A 471 2.14 2.06 -20.93
N VAL A 472 1.74 0.79 -21.06
CA VAL A 472 2.49 -0.22 -21.83
C VAL A 472 2.71 0.20 -23.29
N ARG A 473 1.67 0.74 -23.93
CA ARG A 473 1.74 1.16 -25.34
C ARG A 473 2.62 2.39 -25.48
N VAL A 474 2.42 3.38 -24.62
CA VAL A 474 3.26 4.59 -24.56
C VAL A 474 4.73 4.22 -24.33
N ALA A 475 5.02 3.28 -23.43
CA ALA A 475 6.39 2.84 -23.15
C ALA A 475 7.05 2.16 -24.36
N LEU A 476 6.31 1.34 -25.13
CA LEU A 476 6.82 0.73 -26.36
C LEU A 476 7.10 1.78 -27.45
N GLU A 477 6.21 2.76 -27.61
CA GLU A 477 6.43 3.86 -28.55
C GLU A 477 7.69 4.67 -28.19
N LEU A 478 7.88 4.95 -26.89
CA LEU A 478 9.10 5.61 -26.40
C LEU A 478 10.35 4.75 -26.65
N PHE A 479 10.29 3.45 -26.35
CA PHE A 479 11.39 2.51 -26.57
C PHE A 479 11.80 2.42 -28.05
N GLU A 480 10.85 2.35 -28.98
CA GLU A 480 11.15 2.29 -30.41
C GLU A 480 11.70 3.62 -30.97
N ARG A 481 11.37 4.77 -30.36
CA ARG A 481 11.98 6.06 -30.72
C ARG A 481 13.44 6.16 -30.27
N GLU A 482 13.82 5.51 -29.17
CA GLU A 482 15.19 5.51 -28.63
C GLU A 482 16.13 4.56 -29.39
N ARG A 483 15.60 3.64 -30.19
CA ARG A 483 16.43 2.68 -30.91
C ARG A 483 17.26 3.39 -31.98
N PRO A 484 18.60 3.23 -31.99
CA PRO A 484 19.40 3.66 -33.13
C PRO A 484 18.93 2.91 -34.37
N ARG A 485 18.62 3.67 -35.43
CA ARG A 485 18.18 3.13 -36.73
C ARG A 485 19.26 2.32 -37.41
#